data_AF-A0A090KLU7-F1
#
_entry.id   AF-A0A090KLU7-F1
#
_cell.length_a   1.000
_cell.length_b   1.000
_cell.length_c   1.000
_cell.angle_alpha   90.00
_cell.angle_beta   90.00
_cell.angle_gamma   90.00
#
_symmetry.space_group_name_H-M   'P 1'
#
loop_
_entity.id
_entity.type
_entity.pdbx_description
1 polymer ?
#
loop_
_entity_poly.entity_id
_entity_poly.type
_entity_poly.pdbx_seq_one_letter_code
_entity_poly.pdbx_strand_id
1 'polypeptide(L)' 'MQDLVVVAITSELTDQHAVLVEQSDCVNGTLPKTSVVKLAKSFTIHSTPVLEKICAGPQP' A
#
# COMPACT_ATOMS: atom_id res chain seq x y z
N MET A 1 -16.77 -10.88 -6.82
CA MET A 1 -16.79 -9.46 -6.42
C MET A 1 -16.84 -9.43 -4.91
N GLN A 2 -15.88 -8.77 -4.28
CA GLN A 2 -15.63 -8.85 -2.83
C GLN A 2 -15.20 -7.47 -2.31
N ASP A 3 -15.55 -7.14 -1.07
CA ASP A 3 -15.03 -5.97 -0.36
C ASP A 3 -13.61 -6.23 0.15
N LEU A 4 -12.76 -5.22 0.02
CA LEU A 4 -11.35 -5.25 0.39
C LEU A 4 -11.10 -4.22 1.49
N VAL A 5 -10.36 -4.62 2.52
CA VAL A 5 -9.80 -3.68 3.49
C VAL A 5 -8.46 -3.23 2.96
N VAL A 6 -8.32 -1.92 2.75
CA VAL A 6 -7.12 -1.28 2.20
C VAL A 6 -6.61 -0.20 3.14
N VAL A 7 -5.32 0.11 3.03
CA VAL A 7 -4.68 1.21 3.76
C VAL A 7 -4.00 2.15 2.76
N ALA A 8 -4.11 3.45 3.00
CA ALA A 8 -3.51 4.44 2.10
C ALA A 8 -1.97 4.40 2.15
N ILE A 9 -1.35 4.47 0.96
CA ILE A 9 0.09 4.64 0.78
C ILE A 9 0.34 6.05 0.24
N THR A 10 1.36 6.74 0.76
CA THR A 10 1.82 8.04 0.25
C THR A 10 3.34 8.13 0.27
N SER A 11 3.94 8.97 -0.56
CA SER A 11 5.38 9.29 -0.48
C SER A 11 5.69 10.45 0.47
N GLU A 12 4.69 10.98 1.18
CA GLU A 12 4.87 12.05 2.17
C GLU A 12 5.13 11.50 3.57
N LEU A 13 6.39 11.60 4.01
CA LEU A 13 6.86 11.23 5.36
C LEU A 13 6.30 12.21 6.40
N THR A 14 5.09 11.93 6.90
CA THR A 14 4.33 12.92 7.69
C THR A 14 3.66 12.35 8.95
N ASP A 15 3.66 11.03 9.18
CA ASP A 15 2.81 10.41 10.20
C ASP A 15 3.59 9.66 11.27
N GLN A 16 3.18 9.78 12.53
CA GLN A 16 3.77 9.03 13.66
C GLN A 16 3.39 7.53 13.62
N HIS A 17 2.29 7.20 12.92
CA HIS A 17 1.82 5.82 12.72
C HIS A 17 2.01 5.38 11.26
N ALA A 18 3.13 5.78 10.67
CA ALA A 18 3.54 5.39 9.33
C ALA A 18 4.50 4.20 9.37
N VAL A 19 4.27 3.22 8.50
CA VAL A 19 5.24 2.14 8.24
C VAL A 19 5.94 2.43 6.92
N LEU A 20 7.27 2.44 6.94
CA LEU A 20 8.08 2.61 5.75
C LEU A 20 7.91 1.42 4.81
N VAL A 21 7.76 1.70 3.52
CA VAL A 21 7.83 0.72 2.44
C VAL A 21 9.01 1.09 1.56
N GLU A 22 10.05 0.28 1.66
CA GLU A 22 11.23 0.39 0.82
C GLU A 22 10.97 -0.29 -0.54
N GLN A 23 11.73 0.10 -1.57
CA GLN A 23 11.58 -0.52 -2.89
C GLN A 23 11.90 -2.02 -2.86
N SER A 24 12.78 -2.44 -1.95
CA SER A 24 13.14 -3.85 -1.71
C SER A 24 12.01 -4.69 -1.13
N ASP A 25 10.99 -4.07 -0.54
CA ASP A 25 9.83 -4.80 -0.01
C ASP A 25 8.91 -5.31 -1.13
N CYS A 26 9.05 -4.77 -2.35
CA CYS A 26 8.33 -5.22 -3.53
C CYS A 26 9.05 -6.40 -4.20
N VAL A 27 8.58 -7.62 -3.95
CA VAL A 27 9.07 -8.85 -4.60
C VAL A 27 8.62 -8.94 -6.06
N ASN A 28 7.44 -8.39 -6.37
CA ASN A 28 6.92 -8.33 -7.74
C ASN A 28 6.34 -6.95 -8.02
N GLY A 29 6.91 -6.24 -8.99
CA GLY A 29 6.62 -4.83 -9.27
C GLY A 29 7.55 -3.87 -8.52
N THR A 30 7.24 -2.57 -8.53
CA THR A 30 8.08 -1.56 -7.88
C THR A 30 7.26 -0.32 -7.55
N LEU A 31 7.50 0.29 -6.39
CA LEU A 31 7.01 1.64 -6.11
C LEU A 31 8.01 2.67 -6.67
N PRO A 32 7.54 3.70 -7.41
CA PRO A 32 8.43 4.65 -8.06
C PRO A 32 9.22 5.53 -7.08
N LYS A 33 8.79 5.59 -5.81
CA LYS A 33 9.41 6.35 -4.72
C LYS A 33 9.26 5.59 -3.41
N THR A 34 10.20 5.84 -2.51
CA THR A 34 10.05 5.44 -1.10
C THR A 34 8.73 5.99 -0.58
N SER A 35 7.93 5.10 0.00
CA SER A 35 6.57 5.41 0.40
C SER A 35 6.32 4.93 1.81
N VAL A 36 5.24 5.42 2.40
CA VAL A 36 4.78 5.04 3.73
C VAL A 36 3.32 4.61 3.69
N VAL A 37 3.01 3.57 4.46
CA VAL A 37 1.65 3.13 4.74
C VAL A 37 1.12 3.92 5.93
N LYS A 38 0.00 4.62 5.74
CA LYS A 38 -0.68 5.39 6.80
C LYS A 38 -1.70 4.52 7.52
N LEU A 39 -1.30 3.86 8.61
CA LEU A 39 -2.15 2.89 9.33
C LEU A 39 -3.46 3.50 9.85
N ALA A 40 -3.45 4.79 10.20
CA ALA A 40 -4.65 5.53 10.62
C ALA A 40 -5.65 5.80 9.48
N LYS A 41 -5.30 5.51 8.23
CA LYS A 41 -6.13 5.71 7.03
C LYS A 41 -6.44 4.37 6.37
N SER A 42 -7.25 3.56 7.06
CA SER A 42 -7.82 2.32 6.54
C SER A 42 -9.24 2.54 6.03
N PHE A 43 -9.60 1.82 4.96
CA PHE A 43 -10.90 1.92 4.30
C PHE A 43 -11.36 0.54 3.85
N THR A 44 -12.67 0.35 3.77
CA THR A 44 -13.25 -0.77 3.03
C THR A 44 -13.71 -0.26 1.68
N ILE A 45 -13.19 -0.84 0.60
CA ILE A 45 -13.57 -0.52 -0.77
C ILE A 45 -14.08 -1.78 -1.46
N HIS A 46 -15.03 -1.62 -2.37
CA HIS A 46 -15.38 -2.70 -3.28
C HIS A 46 -14.17 -3.02 -4.19
N SER A 47 -14.02 -4.26 -4.68
CA SER A 47 -12.86 -4.64 -5.50
C SER A 47 -12.80 -3.97 -6.89
N THR A 48 -13.92 -3.45 -7.40
CA THR A 48 -14.02 -2.84 -8.75
C THR A 48 -13.04 -1.68 -9.02
N PRO A 49 -12.82 -0.72 -8.10
CA PRO A 49 -11.83 0.34 -8.29
C PRO A 49 -10.36 -0.11 -8.28
N VAL A 50 -10.05 -1.38 -7.98
CA VAL A 50 -8.67 -1.88 -8.07
C VAL A 50 -8.33 -2.15 -9.53
N LEU A 51 -7.54 -1.25 -10.12
CA LEU A 51 -7.20 -1.29 -11.54
C LEU A 51 -6.01 -2.21 -11.83
N GLU A 52 -4.95 -2.10 -11.02
CA GLU A 52 -3.68 -2.77 -11.30
C GLU A 52 -2.92 -3.08 -10.01
N LYS A 53 -2.17 -4.18 -10.03
CA LYS A 53 -1.24 -4.55 -8.96
C LYS A 53 0.16 -4.03 -9.29
N ILE A 54 0.58 -2.98 -8.58
CA ILE A 54 1.86 -2.28 -8.83
C ILE A 54 3.05 -2.80 -8.02
N CYS A 55 2.80 -3.43 -6.88
CA CYS A 55 3.80 -4.00 -5.99
C CYS A 55 3.18 -5.16 -5.20
N ALA A 56 3.96 -6.19 -4.94
CA ALA A 56 3.60 -7.32 -4.08
C ALA A 56 4.68 -7.50 -3.02
N GLY A 57 4.28 -7.50 -1.75
CA GLY A 57 5.16 -7.91 -0.66
C GLY A 57 5.48 -9.41 -0.69
N PRO A 58 6.48 -9.86 0.08
CA PRO A 58 6.69 -11.28 0.32
C PRO A 58 5.42 -11.89 0.92
N GLN A 59 4.94 -13.01 0.34
CA GLN A 59 3.85 -13.78 0.97
C GLN A 59 4.36 -14.39 2.28
N PRO A 60 3.56 -14.37 3.35
CA PRO A 60 3.86 -15.12 4.57
C PRO A 60 3.87 -16.63 4.34
#